data_AF-A0A2P6VQP5-F1
#
_entry.id   AF-A0A2P6VQP5-F1
#
_cell.length_a   1.000
_cell.length_b   1.000
_cell.length_c   1.000
_cell.angle_alpha   90.00
_cell.angle_beta   90.00
_cell.angle_gamma   90.00
#
_symmetry.space_group_name_H-M   'P 1'
#
loop_
_entity.id
_entity.type
_entity.pdbx_description
1 polymer ?
#
loop_
_entity_poly.entity_id
_entity_poly.type
_entity_poly.pdbx_seq_one_letter_code
_entity_poly.pdbx_strand_id
1 'polypeptide(L)'
;MHDTQWQGSAEEAEYIRTETRQQFRAQLTASGDELAAALEEGERRLELGLHYGIAYPRLFHADQFEKVPYWQKPQLEGDVEAVAAGVKDPGVAARLAAAAARRRQRLAAQQQQQQGGGIGSDEPTVYD
;
A
#
# COMPACT_ATOMS: atom_id res chain seq x y z
N MET A 1 -32.61 7.93 -4.82
CA MET A 1 -31.43 8.66 -4.32
C MET A 1 -31.03 7.97 -3.03
N HIS A 2 -29.83 7.38 -2.95
CA HIS A 2 -29.32 6.91 -1.67
C HIS A 2 -28.85 8.14 -0.91
N ASP A 3 -29.48 8.44 0.22
CA ASP A 3 -28.99 9.45 1.15
C ASP A 3 -27.65 8.96 1.68
N THR A 4 -26.56 9.55 1.18
CA THR A 4 -25.20 9.27 1.67
C THR A 4 -25.03 9.93 3.03
N GLN A 5 -25.71 9.40 4.04
CA GLN A 5 -25.59 9.87 5.42
C GLN A 5 -24.20 9.49 5.93
N TRP A 6 -23.36 10.51 6.13
CA TRP A 6 -22.02 10.35 6.65
C TRP A 6 -22.06 9.69 8.05
N GLN A 7 -21.26 8.62 8.24
CA GLN A 7 -21.30 7.75 9.44
C GLN A 7 -20.25 8.10 10.51
N GLY A 8 -19.62 9.28 10.42
CA GLY A 8 -18.59 9.66 11.38
C GLY A 8 -19.11 10.07 12.75
N SER A 9 -18.21 10.22 13.72
CA SER A 9 -18.55 10.60 15.10
C SER A 9 -18.94 12.08 15.19
N ALA A 10 -19.67 12.47 16.25
CA ALA A 10 -20.00 13.88 16.49
C ALA A 10 -18.75 14.76 16.66
N GLU A 11 -17.68 14.21 17.24
CA GLU A 11 -16.39 14.87 17.39
C GLU A 11 -15.72 15.13 16.03
N GLU A 12 -15.69 14.11 15.16
CA GLU A 12 -15.15 14.25 13.80
C GLU A 12 -15.96 15.30 13.00
N ALA A 13 -17.27 15.37 13.23
CA ALA A 13 -18.15 16.32 12.56
C ALA A 13 -17.79 17.77 12.92
N GLU A 14 -17.57 17.99 14.21
CA GLU A 14 -17.22 19.32 14.73
C GLU A 14 -15.80 19.72 14.32
N TYR A 15 -14.88 18.76 14.28
CA TYR A 15 -13.55 18.96 13.72
C TYR A 15 -13.61 19.39 12.26
N ILE A 16 -14.31 18.63 11.40
CA ILE A 16 -14.47 18.94 9.97
C ILE A 16 -15.00 20.37 9.80
N ARG A 17 -16.06 20.74 10.53
CA ARG A 17 -16.65 22.08 10.46
C ARG A 17 -15.68 23.16 10.89
N THR A 18 -14.96 22.92 11.99
CA THR A 18 -14.01 23.88 12.56
C THR A 18 -12.84 24.12 11.61
N GLU A 19 -12.20 23.05 11.13
CA GLU A 19 -11.09 23.13 10.19
C GLU A 19 -11.50 23.74 8.85
N THR A 20 -12.66 23.33 8.31
CA THR A 20 -13.17 23.92 7.06
C THR A 20 -13.36 25.42 7.19
N ARG A 21 -13.90 25.90 8.33
CA ARG A 21 -14.04 27.34 8.60
C ARG A 21 -12.68 28.03 8.72
N GLN A 22 -11.70 27.41 9.37
CA GLN A 22 -10.35 27.98 9.49
C GLN A 22 -9.69 28.11 8.12
N GLN A 23 -9.73 27.04 7.32
CA GLN A 23 -9.16 27.03 5.97
C GLN A 23 -9.85 28.04 5.05
N PHE A 24 -11.18 28.15 5.12
CA PHE A 24 -11.93 29.17 4.38
C PHE A 24 -11.50 30.58 4.78
N ARG A 25 -11.40 30.87 6.09
CA ARG A 25 -10.96 32.17 6.60
C ARG A 25 -9.53 32.52 6.19
N ALA A 26 -8.63 31.54 6.18
CA ALA A 26 -7.25 31.73 5.75
C ALA A 26 -7.13 32.15 4.28
N GLN A 27 -8.14 31.84 3.46
CA GLN A 27 -8.15 32.15 2.03
C GLN A 27 -9.07 33.32 1.65
N LEU A 28 -9.63 34.05 2.63
CA LEU A 28 -10.52 35.18 2.36
C LEU A 28 -9.87 36.31 1.55
N THR A 29 -8.55 36.44 1.64
CA THR A 29 -7.78 37.46 0.92
C THR A 29 -7.22 36.97 -0.41
N ALA A 30 -7.45 35.70 -0.78
CA ALA A 30 -6.99 35.14 -2.05
C ALA A 30 -7.68 35.86 -3.22
N SER A 31 -6.93 36.11 -4.29
CA SER A 31 -7.44 36.80 -5.46
C SER A 31 -6.78 36.32 -6.75
N GLY A 32 -7.44 36.53 -7.89
CA GLY A 32 -6.91 36.08 -9.19
C GLY A 32 -6.66 34.57 -9.22
N ASP A 33 -5.46 34.18 -9.63
CA ASP A 33 -5.07 32.78 -9.80
C ASP A 33 -5.07 31.99 -8.48
N GLU A 34 -4.78 32.65 -7.36
CA GLU A 34 -4.79 32.01 -6.03
C GLU A 34 -6.21 31.57 -5.64
N LEU A 35 -7.22 32.38 -5.99
CA LEU A 35 -8.62 32.04 -5.75
C LEU A 35 -9.08 30.90 -6.66
N ALA A 36 -8.62 30.85 -7.91
CA ALA A 36 -8.95 29.74 -8.81
C ALA A 36 -8.36 28.41 -8.28
N ALA A 37 -7.09 28.41 -7.86
CA ALA A 37 -6.45 27.24 -7.27
C ALA A 37 -7.12 26.80 -5.95
N ALA A 38 -7.55 27.76 -5.13
CA ALA A 38 -8.30 27.53 -3.90
C ALA A 38 -9.61 26.78 -4.14
N LEU A 39 -10.37 27.22 -5.14
CA LEU A 39 -11.65 26.62 -5.52
C LEU A 39 -11.45 25.21 -6.07
N GLU A 40 -10.49 25.03 -6.98
CA GLU A 40 -10.19 23.72 -7.57
C GLU A 40 -9.78 22.69 -6.50
N GLU A 41 -8.95 23.10 -5.54
CA GLU A 41 -8.55 22.25 -4.42
C GLU A 41 -9.75 21.91 -3.52
N GLY A 42 -10.66 22.86 -3.28
CA GLY A 42 -11.90 22.63 -2.54
C GLY A 42 -12.82 21.63 -3.23
N GLU A 43 -12.98 21.75 -4.55
CA GLU A 43 -13.76 20.83 -5.38
C GLU A 43 -13.17 19.42 -5.37
N ARG A 44 -11.84 19.28 -5.55
CA ARG A 44 -11.16 17.98 -5.48
C ARG A 44 -11.36 17.31 -4.12
N ARG A 45 -11.28 18.05 -3.02
CA ARG A 45 -11.51 17.51 -1.67
C ARG A 45 -12.94 17.03 -1.47
N LEU A 46 -13.92 17.78 -1.99
CA LEU A 46 -15.32 17.37 -1.97
C LEU A 46 -15.54 16.08 -2.78
N GLU A 47 -14.97 16.02 -3.99
CA GLU A 47 -15.05 14.85 -4.85
C GLU A 47 -14.44 13.61 -4.19
N LEU A 48 -13.23 13.73 -3.62
CA LEU A 48 -12.60 12.65 -2.86
C LEU A 48 -13.50 12.18 -1.71
N GLY A 49 -14.12 13.12 -0.99
CA GLY A 49 -14.99 12.78 0.13
C GLY A 49 -16.27 12.06 -0.28
N LEU A 50 -16.86 12.44 -1.40
CA LEU A 50 -18.01 11.76 -1.98
C LEU A 50 -17.63 10.39 -2.56
N HIS A 51 -16.51 10.31 -3.28
CA HIS A 51 -16.08 9.09 -3.97
C HIS A 51 -15.70 7.98 -2.99
N TYR A 52 -14.93 8.29 -1.96
CA TYR A 52 -14.45 7.29 -0.99
C TYR A 52 -15.36 7.17 0.24
N GLY A 53 -16.39 8.01 0.38
CA GLY A 53 -17.17 8.11 1.62
C GLY A 53 -16.34 8.65 2.80
N ILE A 54 -15.28 9.40 2.48
CA ILE A 54 -14.27 9.85 3.43
C ILE A 54 -14.38 11.36 3.60
N ALA A 55 -15.11 11.82 4.63
CA ALA A 55 -15.18 13.26 4.90
C ALA A 55 -13.78 13.87 5.07
N TYR A 56 -13.58 15.07 4.53
CA TYR A 56 -12.34 15.82 4.56
C TYR A 56 -12.61 17.23 5.08
N PRO A 57 -11.75 17.81 5.94
CA PRO A 57 -10.51 17.26 6.52
C PRO A 57 -10.78 16.24 7.64
N ARG A 58 -9.87 15.27 7.86
CA ARG A 58 -10.07 14.20 8.86
C ARG A 58 -9.35 14.47 10.17
N LEU A 59 -10.04 14.17 11.28
CA LEU A 59 -9.47 14.25 12.64
C LEU A 59 -8.39 13.17 12.86
N PHE A 60 -8.57 11.99 12.25
CA PHE A 60 -7.61 10.89 12.31
C PHE A 60 -7.13 10.52 10.90
N HIS A 61 -5.83 10.27 10.75
CA HIS A 61 -5.32 9.56 9.58
C HIS A 61 -5.90 8.14 9.62
N ALA A 62 -7.01 7.91 8.93
CA ALA A 62 -7.60 6.58 8.89
C ALA A 62 -6.58 5.61 8.28
N ASP A 63 -6.16 4.61 9.05
CA ASP A 63 -5.62 3.39 8.49
C ASP A 63 -6.74 2.78 7.64
N GLN A 64 -6.68 3.01 6.33
CA GLN A 64 -7.75 2.63 5.38
C GLN A 64 -7.90 1.11 5.20
N PHE A 65 -7.06 0.34 5.90
CA PHE A 65 -7.05 -1.12 5.86
C PHE A 65 -6.94 -1.62 7.30
N GLU A 66 -7.75 -2.64 7.63
CA GLU A 66 -7.50 -3.45 8.81
C GLU A 66 -6.06 -3.97 8.70
N LYS A 67 -5.19 -3.52 9.60
CA LYS A 67 -3.80 -3.95 9.64
C LYS A 67 -3.79 -5.43 9.98
N VAL A 68 -3.79 -6.29 8.96
CA VAL A 68 -3.61 -7.72 9.14
C VAL A 68 -2.25 -7.92 9.80
N PRO A 69 -2.21 -8.41 11.05
CA PRO A 69 -0.95 -8.68 11.73
C PRO A 69 -0.10 -9.60 10.87
N TYR A 70 1.23 -9.43 10.89
CA TYR A 70 2.10 -10.17 9.99
C TYR A 70 1.92 -11.70 10.08
N TRP A 71 1.53 -12.21 11.25
CA TRP A 71 1.29 -13.62 11.52
C TRP A 71 -0.05 -14.16 10.98
N GLN A 72 -0.97 -13.28 10.58
CA GLN A 72 -2.25 -13.63 9.93
C GLN A 72 -2.20 -13.48 8.41
N LYS A 73 -1.05 -13.08 7.84
CA LYS A 73 -0.91 -13.06 6.38
C LYS A 73 -1.18 -14.47 5.86
N PRO A 74 -2.09 -14.65 4.89
CA PRO A 74 -2.32 -15.96 4.30
C PRO A 74 -0.99 -16.50 3.82
N GLN A 75 -0.54 -17.58 4.43
CA GLN A 75 0.59 -18.34 3.92
C GLN A 75 0.12 -18.85 2.56
N LEU A 76 0.75 -18.38 1.49
CA LEU A 76 0.56 -18.95 0.17
C LEU A 76 1.17 -20.36 0.20
N GLU A 77 0.47 -21.30 0.80
CA GLU A 77 0.77 -22.72 0.70
C GLU A 77 0.30 -23.16 -0.69
N GLY A 78 1.27 -23.46 -1.54
CA GLY A 78 1.03 -23.87 -2.91
C GLY A 78 2.16 -23.45 -3.83
N ASP A 79 2.39 -24.25 -4.86
CA ASP A 79 3.29 -23.92 -5.94
C ASP A 79 2.83 -22.58 -6.54
N VAL A 80 3.72 -21.59 -6.63
CA VAL A 80 3.37 -20.22 -7.09
C VAL A 80 2.75 -20.28 -8.50
N GLU A 81 3.05 -21.35 -9.23
CA GLU A 81 2.51 -21.67 -10.55
C GLU A 81 1.03 -22.10 -10.52
N ALA A 82 0.58 -22.80 -9.48
CA ALA A 82 -0.81 -23.19 -9.30
C ALA A 82 -1.72 -21.99 -9.00
N VAL A 83 -1.21 -21.02 -8.22
CA VAL A 83 -1.91 -19.76 -7.94
C VAL A 83 -2.02 -18.91 -9.22
N ALA A 84 -0.97 -18.88 -10.04
CA ALA A 84 -0.98 -18.15 -11.31
C ALA A 84 -1.96 -18.77 -12.34
N ALA A 85 -2.13 -20.09 -12.34
CA ALA A 85 -3.05 -20.79 -13.24
C ALA A 85 -4.54 -20.50 -12.97
N GLY A 86 -4.89 -20.06 -11.75
CA GLY A 86 -6.27 -19.70 -11.37
C GLY A 86 -6.67 -18.25 -11.70
N VAL A 87 -5.74 -17.42 -12.17
CA VAL A 87 -5.98 -15.98 -12.40
C VAL A 87 -6.58 -15.75 -13.78
N LYS A 88 -7.82 -15.25 -13.82
CA LYS A 88 -8.56 -14.97 -15.06
C LYS A 88 -8.04 -13.74 -15.82
N ASP A 89 -7.34 -12.83 -15.14
CA ASP A 89 -6.75 -11.64 -15.75
C ASP A 89 -5.37 -11.98 -16.37
N PRO A 90 -5.19 -11.83 -17.69
CA PRO A 90 -3.96 -12.22 -18.37
C PRO A 90 -2.75 -11.34 -17.99
N GLY A 91 -2.98 -10.06 -17.66
CA GLY A 91 -1.92 -9.15 -17.24
C GLY A 91 -1.40 -9.47 -15.84
N VAL A 92 -2.30 -9.85 -14.93
CA VAL A 92 -1.95 -10.29 -13.58
C VAL A 92 -1.27 -11.66 -13.61
N ALA A 93 -1.76 -12.59 -14.43
CA ALA A 93 -1.15 -13.91 -14.62
C ALA A 93 0.30 -13.81 -15.13
N ALA A 94 0.56 -12.96 -16.13
CA ALA A 94 1.91 -12.72 -16.66
C ALA A 94 2.87 -12.15 -15.60
N ARG A 95 2.40 -11.20 -14.78
CA ARG A 95 3.21 -10.61 -13.69
C ARG A 95 3.56 -11.64 -12.62
N LEU A 96 2.62 -12.51 -12.25
CA LEU A 96 2.83 -13.61 -11.32
C LEU A 96 3.84 -14.63 -11.86
N ALA A 97 3.70 -15.03 -13.12
CA ALA A 97 4.65 -15.95 -13.77
C ALA A 97 6.08 -15.38 -13.80
N ALA A 98 6.24 -14.10 -14.15
CA ALA A 98 7.54 -13.42 -14.12
C ALA A 98 8.12 -13.31 -12.71
N ALA A 99 7.28 -13.10 -11.68
CA ALA A 99 7.71 -13.11 -10.30
C ALA A 99 8.19 -14.51 -9.85
N ALA A 100 7.46 -15.57 -10.22
CA ALA A 100 7.82 -16.96 -9.93
C ALA A 100 9.15 -17.34 -10.59
N ALA A 101 9.36 -16.97 -11.86
CA ALA A 101 10.62 -17.20 -12.57
C ALA A 101 11.82 -16.53 -11.88
N ARG A 102 11.68 -15.26 -11.46
CA ARG A 102 12.72 -14.54 -10.72
C ARG A 102 13.05 -15.16 -9.37
N ARG A 103 12.05 -15.74 -8.69
CA ARG A 103 12.26 -16.46 -7.43
C ARG A 103 13.07 -17.74 -7.65
N ARG A 104 12.75 -18.52 -8.70
CA ARG A 104 13.53 -19.71 -9.07
C ARG A 104 14.99 -19.39 -9.36
N GLN A 105 15.25 -18.35 -10.16
CA GLN A 105 16.61 -17.93 -10.47
C GLN A 105 17.39 -17.54 -9.22
N ARG A 106 16.76 -16.80 -8.28
CA ARG A 106 17.39 -16.45 -7.00
C ARG A 106 17.69 -17.66 -6.13
N LEU A 107 16.77 -18.61 -6.02
CA LEU A 107 16.97 -19.83 -5.23
C LEU A 107 18.06 -20.72 -5.85
N ALA A 108 18.09 -20.87 -7.17
CA ALA A 108 19.14 -21.60 -7.87
C ALA A 108 20.52 -20.95 -7.68
N ALA A 109 20.60 -19.61 -7.77
CA ALA A 109 21.83 -18.87 -7.51
C ALA A 109 22.32 -19.03 -6.06
N GLN A 110 21.42 -19.02 -5.08
CA GLN A 110 21.76 -19.26 -3.67
C GLN A 110 22.26 -20.69 -3.43
N GLN A 111 21.67 -21.70 -4.07
CA GLN A 111 22.11 -23.09 -3.95
C GLN A 111 23.49 -23.32 -4.57
N GLN A 112 23.81 -22.67 -5.70
CA GLN A 112 25.13 -22.75 -6.32
C GLN A 112 26.22 -22.12 -5.46
N GLN A 113 25.92 -21.02 -4.77
CA GLN A 113 26.87 -20.40 -3.83
C GLN A 113 27.19 -21.29 -2.62
N GLN A 114 26.25 -22.14 -2.19
CA GLN A 114 26.48 -23.08 -1.09
C GLN A 114 27.28 -24.33 -1.51
N GLN A 115 27.27 -24.70 -2.79
CA GLN A 115 27.99 -25.89 -3.29
C GLN A 115 29.42 -25.59 -3.78
N GLY A 116 29.79 -24.32 -3.98
CA GLY A 116 31.14 -23.90 -4.39
C GLY A 116 32.17 -23.71 -3.26
N GLY A 117 31.78 -23.96 -1.99
CA GLY A 117 32.63 -23.74 -0.81
C GLY A 117 33.38 -24.97 -0.29
N GLY A 118 33.45 -26.06 -1.05
CA GLY A 118 34.08 -27.31 -0.62
C GLY A 118 35.22 -27.76 -1.53
N ILE A 119 36.45 -27.73 -0.99
CA ILE A 119 37.60 -28.64 -1.17
C ILE A 119 38.95 -27.86 -1.34
N GLY A 120 39.83 -28.03 -0.34
CA GLY A 120 41.27 -27.72 -0.39
C GLY A 120 41.95 -27.98 0.96
N SER A 121 42.80 -29.01 1.01
CA SER A 121 43.46 -29.71 2.13
C SER A 121 44.72 -29.04 2.72
N ASP A 122 45.16 -29.46 3.92
CA ASP A 122 46.58 -29.72 4.33
C ASP A 122 46.60 -30.22 5.81
N GLU A 123 46.77 -31.52 6.07
CA GLU A 123 47.99 -32.30 6.42
C GLU A 123 48.11 -32.60 7.95
N PRO A 124 48.39 -33.85 8.38
CA PRO A 124 48.53 -34.20 9.79
C PRO A 124 50.00 -34.13 10.26
N THR A 125 50.30 -33.30 11.27
CA THR A 125 51.62 -33.26 11.91
C THR A 125 51.77 -34.40 12.93
N VAL A 126 52.60 -35.39 12.61
CA VAL A 126 53.11 -36.41 13.54
C VAL A 126 54.29 -35.80 14.33
N TYR A 127 54.28 -35.91 15.65
CA TYR A 127 55.45 -35.61 16.50
C TYR A 127 56.05 -36.94 16.99
N ASP A 128 57.39 -37.04 16.86
CA ASP A 128 58.27 -38.06 17.44
C ASP A 128 58.48 -37.82 18.95
#